data_AF-A0A949BHH8-F1
#
_entry.id   AF-A0A949BHH8-F1
#
_cell.length_a   1.000
_cell.length_b   1.000
_cell.length_c   1.000
_cell.angle_alpha   90.00
_cell.angle_beta   90.00
_cell.angle_gamma   90.00
#
_symmetry.space_group_name_H-M   'P 1'
#
loop_
_entity.id
_entity.type
_entity.pdbx_description
1 polymer ?
#
loop_
_entity_poly.entity_id
_entity_poly.type
_entity_poly.pdbx_seq_one_letter_code
_entity_poly.pdbx_strand_id
1 'polypeptide(L)'
;MPIALLEAMSYGLSCVVSDIPANRNVELPDERFFKPGDVRALSEKISRFISNPLTEKEKQAQISMIAKNYDWDSIAEKTMDVYTHGS
;
A
#
# COMPACT_ATOMS: atom_id res chain seq x y z
N MET A 1 -3.26 -2.37 9.56
CA MET A 1 -2.89 -2.19 8.13
C MET A 1 -3.25 -0.78 7.69
N PRO A 2 -2.49 -0.14 6.78
CA PRO A 2 -2.73 1.23 6.34
C PRO A 2 -3.76 1.28 5.18
N ILE A 3 -5.03 1.53 5.50
CA ILE A 3 -6.14 1.50 4.52
C ILE A 3 -5.89 2.48 3.35
N ALA A 4 -5.50 3.72 3.65
CA ALA A 4 -5.25 4.74 2.62
C ALA A 4 -4.14 4.34 1.63
N LEU A 5 -3.11 3.62 2.09
CA LEU A 5 -2.04 3.13 1.22
C LEU A 5 -2.56 2.02 0.29
N LEU A 6 -3.32 1.06 0.84
CA LEU A 6 -3.90 -0.02 0.05
C LEU A 6 -4.87 0.50 -1.00
N GLU A 7 -5.72 1.46 -0.65
CA GLU A 7 -6.64 2.12 -1.57
C GLU A 7 -5.90 2.86 -2.70
N ALA A 8 -4.90 3.68 -2.36
CA ALA A 8 -4.10 4.36 -3.38
C ALA A 8 -3.42 3.36 -4.34
N MET A 9 -2.91 2.24 -3.80
CA MET A 9 -2.25 1.23 -4.61
C MET A 9 -3.22 0.40 -5.46
N SER A 10 -4.47 0.18 -5.03
CA SER A 10 -5.50 -0.52 -5.81
C SER A 10 -5.96 0.30 -7.03
N TYR A 11 -5.79 1.62 -6.98
CA TYR A 11 -5.95 2.50 -8.14
C TYR A 11 -4.67 2.60 -9.01
N GLY A 12 -3.63 1.82 -8.72
CA GLY A 12 -2.38 1.82 -9.48
C GLY A 12 -1.52 3.07 -9.27
N LEU A 13 -1.72 3.81 -8.17
CA LEU A 13 -0.92 5.00 -7.88
C LEU A 13 0.49 4.63 -7.41
N SER A 14 1.47 5.42 -7.84
CA SER A 14 2.87 5.31 -7.43
C SER A 14 3.05 5.98 -6.06
N CYS A 15 3.06 5.16 -4.99
CA CYS A 15 3.09 5.65 -3.62
C CYS A 15 4.53 5.77 -3.08
N VAL A 16 4.78 6.82 -2.29
CA VAL A 16 5.96 6.99 -1.43
C VAL A 16 5.45 7.18 -0.01
N VAL A 17 5.93 6.39 0.94
CA VAL A 17 5.33 6.27 2.28
C VAL A 17 6.35 6.37 3.39
N SER A 18 5.91 6.83 4.56
CA SER A 18 6.79 6.93 5.72
C SER A 18 7.17 5.54 6.22
N ASP A 19 8.42 5.40 6.66
CA ASP A 19 8.98 4.20 7.27
C ASP A 19 8.49 4.09 8.72
N ILE A 20 7.26 3.60 8.86
CA ILE A 20 6.63 3.32 10.14
C ILE A 20 6.09 1.88 10.15
N PRO A 21 5.96 1.25 11.33
CA PRO A 21 5.52 -0.14 11.43
C PRO A 21 4.21 -0.43 10.70
N ALA A 22 3.27 0.52 10.70
CA ALA A 22 2.00 0.37 9.99
C ALA A 22 2.18 0.14 8.48
N ASN A 23 3.06 0.93 7.84
CA ASN A 23 3.31 0.87 6.39
C ASN A 23 4.20 -0.31 5.99
N ARG A 24 5.07 -0.78 6.89
CA ARG A 24 5.93 -1.95 6.66
C ARG A 24 5.18 -3.27 6.57
N ASN A 25 3.91 -3.32 7.01
CA ASN A 25 3.03 -4.46 6.77
C ASN A 25 2.63 -4.65 5.30
N VAL A 26 2.88 -3.64 4.46
CA VAL A 26 2.73 -3.75 3.00
C VAL A 26 4.11 -4.01 2.42
N GLU A 27 4.26 -5.13 1.73
CA GLU A 27 5.53 -5.53 1.10
C GLU A 27 5.83 -4.63 -0.11
N LEU A 28 6.53 -3.53 0.16
CA LEU A 28 7.01 -2.59 -0.84
C LEU A 28 8.55 -2.60 -0.90
N PRO A 29 9.14 -2.27 -2.06
CA PRO A 29 10.58 -2.03 -2.14
C PRO A 29 11.04 -0.92 -1.19
N ASP A 30 12.21 -1.07 -0.57
CA ASP A 30 12.77 -0.09 0.37
C ASP A 30 12.87 1.33 -0.20
N GLU A 31 13.05 1.46 -1.51
CA GLU A 31 13.09 2.75 -2.19
C GLU A 31 11.78 3.55 -2.11
N ARG A 32 10.66 2.90 -1.78
CA ARG A 32 9.35 3.54 -1.56
C ARG A 32 9.18 4.13 -0.17
N PHE A 33 10.09 3.83 0.75
CA PHE A 33 10.03 4.32 2.13
C PHE A 33 10.93 5.54 2.34
N PHE A 34 10.51 6.44 3.22
CA PHE A 34 11.33 7.56 3.73
C PHE A 34 11.18 7.70 5.24
N LYS A 35 12.20 8.21 5.93
CA LYS A 35 12.14 8.40 7.39
C LYS A 35 11.09 9.47 7.75
N PRO A 36 10.23 9.26 8.76
CA PRO A 36 9.31 10.29 9.22
C PRO A 36 10.04 11.60 9.57
N GLY A 37 9.51 12.73 9.07
CA GLY A 37 10.11 14.05 9.24
C GLY A 37 11.25 14.38 8.28
N ASP A 38 11.72 13.43 7.46
CA ASP A 38 12.74 13.68 6.44
C ASP A 38 12.11 14.24 5.15
N VAL A 39 11.84 15.54 5.17
CA VAL A 39 11.22 16.28 4.06
C VAL A 39 12.10 16.22 2.80
N ARG A 40 13.43 16.21 2.97
CA ARG A 40 14.36 16.16 1.85
C ARG A 40 14.26 14.82 1.12
N ALA A 41 14.34 13.70 1.85
CA ALA A 41 14.21 12.37 1.26
C ALA A 41 12.83 12.17 0.60
N LEU A 42 11.76 12.70 1.22
CA LEU A 42 10.42 12.69 0.63
C LEU A 42 10.40 13.43 -0.71
N SER A 43 10.92 14.67 -0.75
CA SER A 43 10.96 15.48 -1.97
C SER A 43 11.80 14.83 -3.08
N GLU A 44 12.96 14.27 -2.74
CA GLU A 44 13.84 13.59 -3.71
C GLU A 44 13.15 12.36 -4.32
N LYS A 45 12.46 11.55 -3.49
CA LYS A 45 11.73 10.36 -3.95
C LYS A 45 10.52 10.72 -4.80
N ILE A 46 9.73 11.73 -4.41
CA ILE A 46 8.61 12.21 -5.22
C ILE A 46 9.11 12.64 -6.61
N SER A 47 10.13 13.49 -6.67
CA SER A 47 10.72 13.93 -7.94
C SER A 47 11.22 12.76 -8.79
N ARG A 48 11.89 11.77 -8.17
CA ARG A 48 12.40 10.58 -8.87
C ARG A 48 11.28 9.77 -9.53
N PHE A 49 10.18 9.52 -8.81
CA PHE A 49 9.07 8.68 -9.29
C PHE A 49 8.08 9.43 -10.18
N ILE A 50 8.08 10.77 -10.16
CA ILE A 50 7.43 11.59 -11.20
C ILE A 50 8.20 11.49 -12.51
N SER A 51 9.53 11.60 -12.47
CA SER A 51 10.38 11.50 -13.67
C SER A 51 10.47 10.07 -14.24
N ASN A 52 10.18 9.06 -13.42
CA ASN A 52 10.15 7.65 -13.81
C ASN A 52 8.82 7.03 -13.37
N PRO A 53 7.72 7.34 -14.08
CA PRO A 53 6.41 6.82 -13.72
C PRO A 53 6.34 5.31 -13.93
N LEU A 54 5.46 4.64 -13.18
CA LEU A 54 5.15 3.23 -13.39
C LEU A 54 4.64 3.04 -14.82
N THR A 55 5.19 2.04 -15.50
CA THR A 55 4.64 1.52 -16.75
C THR A 55 3.27 0.91 -16.50
N GLU A 56 2.46 0.80 -17.56
CA GLU A 56 1.13 0.19 -17.44
C GLU A 56 1.21 -1.24 -16.90
N LYS A 57 2.22 -2.00 -17.32
CA LYS A 57 2.47 -3.35 -16.81
C LYS A 57 2.72 -3.37 -15.29
N GLU A 58 3.53 -2.44 -14.78
CA GLU A 58 3.82 -2.34 -13.34
C GLU A 58 2.59 -1.93 -12.54
N LYS A 59 1.78 -1.00 -13.06
CA LYS A 59 0.50 -0.63 -12.45
C LYS A 59 -0.43 -1.83 -12.34
N GLN A 60 -0.63 -2.57 -13.43
CA GLN A 60 -1.50 -3.76 -13.43
C GLN A 60 -0.98 -4.87 -12.49
N ALA A 61 0.34 -5.06 -12.42
CA ALA A 61 0.94 -5.99 -11.47
C ALA A 61 0.68 -5.56 -10.01
N GLN A 62 0.82 -4.27 -9.70
CA GLN A 62 0.53 -3.72 -8.37
C GLN A 62 -0.95 -3.91 -8.00
N ILE A 63 -1.87 -3.54 -8.89
CA ILE A 63 -3.32 -3.71 -8.67
C ILE A 63 -3.65 -5.18 -8.41
N SER A 64 -3.12 -6.09 -9.24
CA SER A 64 -3.33 -7.53 -9.08
C SER A 64 -2.78 -8.07 -7.75
N MET A 65 -1.61 -7.56 -7.30
CA MET A 65 -1.03 -7.92 -6.01
C MET A 65 -1.93 -7.48 -4.86
N ILE A 66 -2.44 -6.25 -4.90
CA ILE A 66 -3.34 -5.72 -3.87
C ILE A 66 -4.64 -6.52 -3.83
N ALA A 67 -5.26 -6.73 -4.99
CA ALA A 67 -6.48 -7.53 -5.11
C ALA A 67 -6.28 -8.96 -4.58
N LYS A 68 -5.14 -9.61 -4.85
CA LYS A 68 -4.90 -10.98 -4.37
C LYS A 68 -4.59 -11.08 -2.87
N ASN A 69 -3.76 -10.17 -2.35
CA ASN A 69 -3.18 -10.31 -1.01
C ASN A 69 -3.99 -9.60 0.07
N TYR A 70 -4.81 -8.62 -0.33
CA TYR A 70 -5.56 -7.76 0.58
C TYR A 70 -7.05 -7.71 0.23
N ASP A 71 -7.55 -8.69 -0.55
CA ASP A 71 -8.98 -8.82 -0.86
C ASP A 71 -9.79 -8.97 0.42
N TRP A 72 -10.78 -8.11 0.53
CA TRP A 72 -11.58 -7.92 1.73
C TRP A 72 -12.61 -9.02 1.98
N ASP A 73 -12.79 -9.99 1.07
CA ASP A 73 -13.69 -11.13 1.29
C ASP A 73 -13.27 -11.96 2.50
N SER A 74 -11.97 -12.18 2.69
CA SER A 74 -11.44 -13.00 3.81
C SER A 74 -11.51 -12.31 5.19
N ILE A 75 -11.44 -10.97 5.22
CA ILE A 75 -11.48 -10.19 6.47
C ILE A 75 -12.93 -9.88 6.87
N ALA A 76 -13.81 -9.64 5.90
CA ALA A 76 -15.24 -9.47 6.15
C ALA A 76 -15.87 -10.75 6.73
N GLU A 77 -15.55 -11.93 6.17
CA GLU A 77 -16.03 -13.22 6.70
C GLU A 77 -15.54 -13.49 8.13
N LYS A 78 -14.25 -13.27 8.42
CA LYS A 78 -13.70 -13.49 9.77
C LYS A 78 -14.25 -12.50 10.82
N THR A 79 -14.63 -11.29 10.40
CA THR A 79 -15.29 -10.35 11.31
C THR A 79 -16.73 -10.76 11.57
N MET A 80 -17.44 -11.25 10.54
CA MET A 80 -18.82 -11.72 10.68
C MET A 80 -18.95 -12.95 11.59
N ASP A 81 -17.98 -13.87 11.53
CA ASP A 81 -18.01 -15.12 12.30
C ASP A 81 -17.93 -14.92 13.83
N VAL A 82 -17.33 -13.80 14.26
CA VAL A 82 -17.29 -13.38 15.68
C VAL A 82 -18.65 -12.83 16.15
N TYR A 83 -19.46 -12.28 15.24
CA TYR A 83 -20.80 -11.79 15.57
C TYR A 83 -21.88 -12.89 15.53
N THR A 84 -21.65 -14.01 14.84
CA THR A 84 -22.62 -15.12 14.73
C THR A 84 -22.50 -16.18 15.83
N HIS A 85 -21.37 -16.25 16.55
CA HIS A 85 -21.15 -17.19 17.66
C HIS A 85 -21.29 -16.57 19.06
N GLY A 86 -21.73 -15.31 19.13
CA GLY A 86 -22.13 -14.64 20.38
C GLY A 86 -23.65 -14.63 20.52
N SER A 87 -24.29 -15.78 20.71
CA SER A 87 -25.69 -15.91 21.13
C SER A 87 -25.84 -17.12 22.05
#